data_AF-A0A3D8PZL4-F1
#
_entry.id   AF-A0A3D8PZL4-F1
#
_cell.length_a   1.000
_cell.length_b   1.000
_cell.length_c   1.000
_cell.angle_alpha   90.00
_cell.angle_beta   90.00
_cell.angle_gamma   90.00
#
_symmetry.space_group_name_H-M   'P 1'
#
loop_
_entity.id
_entity.type
_entity.pdbx_description
1 polymer ?
#
loop_
_entity_poly.entity_id
_entity_poly.type
_entity_poly.pdbx_seq_one_letter_code
_entity_poly.pdbx_strand_id
1 'polypeptide(L)' 'MQEELVDRLNECGMTQKVIDASIFNIEEKDNQWIVTTNETIKLIYKSGEEETKGYSWDYTVEQSEDGTVLVDME' A
#
# COMPACT_ATOMS: atom_id res chain seq x y z
N MET A 1 -0.53 1.32 8.60
CA MET A 1 0.53 0.98 7.63
C MET A 1 0.17 -0.28 6.85
N GLN A 2 0.74 -0.48 5.66
CA GLN A 2 0.43 -1.63 4.80
C GLN A 2 0.79 -2.97 5.48
N GLU A 3 1.88 -3.01 6.26
CA GLU A 3 2.29 -4.19 7.04
C GLU A 3 1.24 -4.61 8.06
N GLU A 4 0.66 -3.67 8.80
CA GLU A 4 -0.41 -3.97 9.77
C GLU A 4 -1.65 -4.56 9.11
N LEU A 5 -1.96 -4.14 7.87
CA LEU A 5 -3.04 -4.75 7.11
C LEU A 5 -2.70 -6.20 6.76
N VAL A 6 -1.48 -6.46 6.28
CA VAL A 6 -1.01 -7.81 5.94
C VAL A 6 -1.01 -8.72 7.17
N ASP A 7 -0.52 -8.25 8.31
CA ASP A 7 -0.52 -9.01 9.57
C ASP A 7 -1.93 -9.38 10.02
N ARG A 8 -2.83 -8.39 10.03
CA ARG A 8 -4.25 -8.63 10.39
C ARG A 8 -4.91 -9.63 9.44
N LEU A 9 -4.62 -9.55 8.15
CA LEU A 9 -5.13 -10.50 7.16
C LEU A 9 -4.63 -11.91 7.46
N ASN A 10 -3.33 -12.06 7.77
CA ASN A 10 -2.71 -13.33 8.10
C ASN A 10 -3.29 -13.94 9.38
N GLU A 11 -3.36 -13.16 10.46
CA GLU A 11 -3.90 -13.60 11.77
C GLU A 11 -5.37 -14.04 11.67
N CYS A 12 -6.18 -13.27 10.94
CA CYS A 12 -7.59 -13.58 10.76
C CYS A 12 -7.82 -14.63 9.67
N GLY A 13 -6.78 -15.02 8.92
CA GLY A 13 -6.81 -15.81 7.69
C GLY A 13 -7.83 -15.30 6.67
N MET A 14 -7.88 -13.98 6.57
CA MET A 14 -8.58 -13.23 5.55
C MET A 14 -7.71 -13.17 4.30
N THR A 15 -8.32 -12.82 3.17
CA THR A 15 -7.58 -12.52 1.93
C THR A 15 -7.96 -11.13 1.44
N GLN A 16 -7.13 -10.56 0.56
CA GLN A 16 -7.38 -9.26 -0.03
C GLN A 16 -7.35 -9.27 -1.55
N LYS A 17 -8.03 -8.30 -2.15
CA LYS A 17 -7.95 -7.98 -3.57
C LYS A 17 -7.93 -6.47 -3.77
N VAL A 18 -6.88 -5.95 -4.41
CA VAL A 18 -6.84 -4.57 -4.87
C VAL A 18 -7.82 -4.43 -6.05
N ILE A 19 -8.79 -3.52 -5.91
CA ILE A 19 -9.78 -3.21 -6.94
C ILE A 19 -9.30 -2.06 -7.81
N ASP A 20 -8.73 -1.04 -7.18
CA ASP A 20 -8.24 0.18 -7.82
C ASP A 20 -7.01 0.68 -7.09
N ALA A 21 -6.07 1.26 -7.82
CA ALA A 21 -4.87 1.87 -7.29
C ALA A 21 -4.51 3.07 -8.16
N SER A 22 -4.25 4.21 -7.53
CA SER A 22 -3.89 5.45 -8.22
C SER A 22 -2.81 6.21 -7.46
N ILE A 23 -1.92 6.86 -8.20
CA ILE A 23 -0.97 7.80 -7.61
C ILE A 23 -1.73 9.10 -7.36
N PHE A 24 -1.75 9.52 -6.10
CA PHE A 24 -2.37 10.77 -5.68
C PHE A 24 -1.37 11.93 -5.74
N ASN A 25 -0.14 11.69 -5.30
CA ASN A 25 0.88 12.73 -5.17
C ASN A 25 2.29 12.16 -5.34
N ILE A 26 3.21 13.01 -5.79
CA ILE A 26 4.65 12.73 -5.83
C ILE A 26 5.36 13.99 -5.34
N GLU A 27 6.08 13.87 -4.23
CA GLU A 27 6.87 14.95 -3.64
C GLU A 27 8.34 14.58 -3.60
N GLU A 28 9.22 15.53 -3.92
CA GLU A 28 10.66 15.35 -3.78
C GLU A 28 11.15 16.01 -2.50
N LYS A 29 11.90 15.25 -1.69
CA LYS A 29 12.48 15.72 -0.44
C LYS A 29 13.84 15.07 -0.23
N ASP A 30 14.87 15.88 -0.02
CA ASP A 30 16.23 15.42 0.31
C ASP A 30 16.78 14.33 -0.64
N ASN A 31 16.53 14.48 -1.96
CA ASN A 31 16.92 13.53 -3.02
C ASN A 31 16.19 12.17 -2.96
N GLN A 32 15.06 12.12 -2.25
CA GLN A 32 14.10 11.02 -2.24
C GLN A 32 12.77 11.49 -2.85
N TRP A 33 11.98 10.55 -3.36
CA TRP A 33 10.60 10.81 -3.74
C TRP A 33 9.64 10.11 -2.78
N ILE A 34 8.68 10.86 -2.27
CA ILE A 34 7.55 10.34 -1.50
C ILE A 34 6.37 10.25 -2.47
N VAL A 35 5.90 9.03 -2.70
CA VAL A 35 4.79 8.72 -3.63
C VAL A 35 3.59 8.31 -2.80
N THR A 36 2.57 9.17 -2.76
CA THR A 36 1.30 8.85 -2.12
C THR A 36 0.41 8.12 -3.10
N THR A 37 -0.09 6.95 -2.71
CA THR A 37 -1.06 6.17 -3.48
C THR A 37 -2.36 6.02 -2.72
N ASN A 38 -3.46 6.04 -3.45
CA ASN A 38 -4.77 5.68 -2.94
C ASN A 38 -5.17 4.34 -3.55
N GLU A 39 -5.52 3.39 -2.70
CA GLU A 39 -5.97 2.06 -3.10
C GLU A 39 -7.37 1.77 -2.57
N THR A 40 -8.17 1.09 -3.39
CA THR A 40 -9.43 0.49 -2.94
C THR A 40 -9.22 -1.00 -2.82
N ILE A 41 -9.27 -1.52 -1.60
CA ILE A 41 -9.00 -2.93 -1.31
C ILE A 41 -10.28 -3.60 -0.82
N LYS A 42 -10.59 -4.75 -1.42
CA LYS A 42 -11.61 -5.67 -0.94
C LYS A 42 -11.00 -6.67 0.03
N LEU A 43 -11.53 -6.72 1.24
CA LEU A 43 -11.19 -7.70 2.27
C LEU A 43 -12.23 -8.82 2.24
N ILE A 44 -11.77 -10.06 2.19
CA ILE A 44 -12.62 -11.26 2.18
C ILE A 44 -12.35 -12.03 3.46
N TYR A 45 -13.36 -12.08 4.33
CA TYR A 45 -13.29 -12.73 5.62
C TYR A 45 -13.47 -14.24 5.50
N LYS A 46 -12.99 -15.00 6.48
CA LYS A 46 -13.20 -16.46 6.54
C LYS A 46 -14.68 -16.86 6.55
N SER A 47 -15.54 -16.00 7.08
CA SER A 47 -17.01 -16.17 7.06
C SER A 47 -17.59 -16.12 5.65
N GLY A 48 -16.83 -15.64 4.65
CA GLY A 48 -17.31 -15.30 3.32
C GLY A 48 -17.89 -13.89 3.22
N GLU A 49 -17.93 -13.14 4.34
CA GLU A 49 -18.26 -11.72 4.29
C GLU A 49 -17.18 -10.95 3.55
N GLU A 50 -17.59 -9.85 2.92
CA GLU A 50 -16.73 -9.02 2.09
C GLU A 50 -16.92 -7.57 2.47
N GLU A 51 -15.81 -6.83 2.55
CA GLU A 51 -15.82 -5.40 2.81
C GLU A 51 -14.87 -4.70 1.84
N THR A 52 -15.24 -3.51 1.38
CA THR A 52 -14.35 -2.68 0.54
C THR A 52 -13.96 -1.45 1.33
N LYS A 53 -12.65 -1.18 1.40
CA LYS A 53 -12.08 -0.04 2.10
C LYS A 53 -11.07 0.70 1.24
N GLY A 54 -11.04 2.02 1.40
CA GLY A 54 -10.00 2.88 0.84
C GLY A 54 -8.81 2.95 1.79
N TYR A 55 -7.62 2.88 1.23
CA TYR A 55 -6.35 3.03 1.92
C TYR A 55 -5.50 4.07 1.20
N SER A 56 -4.68 4.78 1.97
CA SER A 56 -3.68 5.69 1.46
C SER A 56 -2.34 5.23 2.01
N TRP A 57 -1.35 5.11 1.14
CA TRP A 57 0.00 4.66 1.48
C TRP A 57 1.00 5.68 0.98
N ASP A 58 2.05 5.93 1.74
CA ASP A 58 3.20 6.73 1.33
C ASP A 58 4.40 5.82 1.10
N TYR A 59 4.95 5.86 -0.11
CA TYR A 59 6.15 5.10 -0.48
C TYR A 59 7.33 6.06 -0.64
N THR A 60 8.40 5.84 0.12
CA THR A 60 9.65 6.57 -0.07
C THR A 60 10.55 5.78 -1.01
N VAL A 61 10.91 6.40 -2.14
CA VAL A 61 11.78 5.81 -3.14
C VAL A 61 13.03 6.66 -3.35
N GLU A 62 14.14 6.00 -3.65
CA GLU A 62 15.41 6.63 -3.97
C GLU A 62 15.85 6.25 -5.38
N GLN A 63 16.57 7.17 -6.03
CA GLN A 63 17.21 6.88 -7.32
C GLN A 63 18.59 6.26 -7.08
N SER A 64 18.78 5.06 -7.62
CA SER A 64 20.04 4.32 -7.63
C SER A 64 20.58 4.17 -9.06
N GLU A 65 21.81 3.63 -9.20
CA GLU A 65 22.40 3.35 -10.52
C GLU A 65 21.56 2.38 -11.36
N ASP A 66 20.82 1.47 -10.71
CA ASP A 66 19.99 0.44 -11.35
C ASP A 66 18.53 0.88 -11.53
N GLY A 67 18.18 2.12 -11.15
CA GLY A 67 16.84 2.68 -11.23
C GLY A 67 16.26 3.08 -9.88
N THR A 68 14.94 3.18 -9.80
CA THR A 68 14.22 3.60 -8.58
C THR A 68 14.03 2.42 -7.63
N VAL A 69 14.41 2.59 -6.36
CA VAL A 69 14.34 1.57 -5.32
C VAL A 69 13.41 2.03 -4.21
N LEU A 70 12.53 1.15 -3.73
CA LEU A 70 11.72 1.39 -2.53
C LEU A 70 12.59 1.29 -1.29
N VAL A 71 12.58 2.33 -0.47
CA VAL A 71 13.40 2.43 0.74
C VAL A 71 12.55 2.36 2.00
N ASP A 72 11.32 2.90 1.94
CA ASP A 72 10.39 2.91 3.06
C ASP A 72 8.93 2.93 2.59
N MET A 73 8.02 2.52 3.48
CA MET A 73 6.58 2.43 3.22
C MET A 73 5.79 2.65 4.51
N GLU A 74 4.86 3.61 4.49
CA GLU A 74 3.95 3.94 5.61
C GLU A 74 2.47 3.82 5.22
#